data_AF-J4G5K7-F1
#
_entry.id   AF-J4G5K7-F1
#
_cell.length_a   1.000
_cell.length_b   1.000
_cell.length_c   1.000
_cell.angle_alpha   90.00
_cell.angle_beta   90.00
_cell.angle_gamma   90.00
#
_symmetry.space_group_name_H-M   'P 1'
#
loop_
_entity.id
_entity.type
_entity.pdbx_description
1 polymer ?
#
loop_
_entity_poly.entity_id
_entity_poly.type
_entity_poly.pdbx_seq_one_letter_code
_entity_poly.pdbx_strand_id
1 'polypeptide(L)'
;MSFKKDLESELFNYTSGRFLANETLRLRERSLIFNIPGLVKIIARTQRCQPEAIAGFRKLGDGSLNRAFLITLESGLQLVARIPYPLLIPKS
;
A
#
# COMPACT_ATOMS: atom_id res chain seq x y z
N MET A 1 5.26 -21.57 -9.09
CA MET A 1 5.97 -20.30 -9.40
C MET A 1 5.09 -19.04 -9.32
N SER A 2 3.82 -19.06 -8.85
CA SER A 2 2.89 -17.91 -9.00
C SER A 2 2.69 -17.05 -7.74
N PHE A 3 2.62 -17.64 -6.54
CA PHE A 3 2.15 -16.94 -5.31
C PHE A 3 2.84 -15.61 -4.99
N LYS A 4 4.17 -15.52 -5.10
CA LYS A 4 4.92 -14.29 -4.80
C LYS A 4 4.61 -13.16 -5.78
N LYS A 5 4.44 -13.50 -7.06
CA LYS A 5 4.10 -12.55 -8.12
C LYS A 5 2.67 -12.02 -7.95
N ASP A 6 1.76 -12.88 -7.54
CA ASP A 6 0.36 -12.52 -7.29
C ASP A 6 0.25 -11.56 -6.09
N LEU A 7 1.02 -11.81 -5.03
CA LEU A 7 1.10 -10.92 -3.87
C LEU A 7 1.70 -9.55 -4.22
N GLU A 8 2.80 -9.51 -4.97
CA GLU A 8 3.39 -8.23 -5.41
C GLU A 8 2.42 -7.45 -6.30
N SER A 9 1.69 -8.14 -7.18
CA SER A 9 0.65 -7.50 -7.99
C SER A 9 -0.48 -6.93 -7.13
N GLU A 10 -0.94 -7.66 -6.13
CA GLU A 10 -1.99 -7.21 -5.20
C GLU A 10 -1.56 -5.93 -4.46
N LEU A 11 -0.31 -5.88 -3.99
CA LEU A 11 0.22 -4.75 -3.22
C LEU A 11 0.48 -3.50 -4.07
N PHE A 12 0.98 -3.66 -5.30
CA PHE A 12 1.51 -2.56 -6.10
C PHE A 12 0.58 -2.09 -7.24
N ASN A 13 -0.37 -2.91 -7.68
CA ASN A 13 -1.29 -2.53 -8.75
C ASN A 13 -2.68 -2.14 -8.24
N TYR A 14 -3.40 -1.39 -9.06
CA TYR A 14 -4.81 -1.10 -8.82
C TYR A 14 -5.64 -2.37 -9.03
N THR A 15 -6.44 -2.74 -8.04
CA THR A 15 -7.25 -3.97 -8.04
C THR A 15 -8.71 -3.74 -7.65
N SER A 16 -9.08 -2.52 -7.25
CA SER A 16 -10.44 -2.22 -6.78
C SER A 16 -11.50 -2.07 -7.90
N GLY A 17 -11.14 -2.16 -9.17
CA GLY A 17 -12.13 -2.12 -10.26
C GLY A 17 -11.56 -1.85 -11.65
N ARG A 18 -12.39 -1.25 -12.51
CA ARG A 18 -12.08 -0.86 -13.90
C ARG A 18 -12.32 0.63 -14.07
N PHE A 19 -11.66 1.24 -15.06
CA PHE A 19 -11.89 2.64 -15.41
C PHE A 19 -12.73 2.74 -16.68
N LEU A 20 -13.74 3.62 -16.67
CA LEU A 20 -14.62 3.84 -17.83
C LEU A 20 -13.89 4.44 -19.03
N ALA A 21 -12.82 5.21 -18.78
CA ALA A 21 -12.03 5.85 -19.82
C ALA A 21 -10.54 5.84 -19.45
N ASN A 22 -9.68 5.80 -20.47
CA ASN A 22 -8.23 5.83 -20.34
C ASN A 22 -7.66 4.78 -19.38
N GLU A 23 -8.24 3.57 -19.36
CA GLU A 23 -7.93 2.54 -18.36
C GLU A 23 -6.44 2.24 -18.24
N THR A 24 -5.75 1.99 -19.35
CA THR A 24 -4.30 1.74 -19.35
C THR A 24 -3.53 2.88 -18.69
N LEU A 25 -3.92 4.13 -18.96
CA LEU A 25 -3.32 5.30 -18.33
C LEU A 25 -3.64 5.33 -16.83
N ARG A 26 -4.92 5.19 -16.44
CA ARG A 26 -5.35 5.24 -15.03
C ARG A 26 -4.75 4.14 -14.17
N LEU A 27 -4.53 2.95 -14.73
CA LEU A 27 -3.82 1.84 -14.10
C LEU A 27 -2.33 2.16 -13.94
N ARG A 28 -1.66 2.66 -14.99
CA ARG A 28 -0.24 3.07 -14.91
C ARG A 28 -0.03 4.15 -13.86
N GLU A 29 -0.90 5.16 -13.88
CA GLU A 29 -0.91 6.27 -12.93
C GLU A 29 -1.06 5.84 -11.45
N ARG A 30 -1.67 4.67 -11.22
CA ARG A 30 -1.94 4.09 -9.88
C ARG A 30 -1.11 2.84 -9.58
N SER A 31 -0.15 2.51 -10.45
CA SER A 31 0.90 1.56 -10.12
C SER A 31 1.85 2.25 -9.14
N LEU A 32 1.91 1.73 -7.92
CA LEU A 32 2.58 2.37 -6.79
C LEU A 32 3.52 1.38 -6.13
N ILE A 33 4.77 1.43 -6.54
CA ILE A 33 5.86 0.68 -5.91
C ILE A 33 6.43 1.55 -4.79
N PHE A 34 6.53 0.99 -3.58
CA PHE A 34 7.04 1.70 -2.41
C PHE A 34 7.88 0.77 -1.52
N ASN A 35 8.70 1.37 -0.66
CA ASN A 35 9.58 0.64 0.23
C ASN A 35 8.81 0.09 1.45
N ILE A 36 8.34 -1.15 1.37
CA ILE A 36 7.66 -1.85 2.47
C ILE A 36 8.54 -1.92 3.73
N PRO A 37 9.82 -2.35 3.68
CA PRO A 37 10.71 -2.28 4.85
C PRO A 37 10.83 -0.88 5.46
N GLY A 38 10.83 0.16 4.63
CA GLY A 38 10.84 1.56 5.08
C GLY A 38 9.56 1.92 5.85
N LEU A 39 8.40 1.55 5.32
CA LEU A 39 7.10 1.74 5.99
C LEU A 39 7.04 0.99 7.33
N VAL A 40 7.48 -0.27 7.36
CA VAL A 40 7.57 -1.08 8.58
C VAL A 40 8.44 -0.39 9.64
N LYS A 41 9.62 0.12 9.26
CA LYS A 41 10.50 0.86 10.17
C LYS A 41 9.85 2.14 10.71
N ILE A 42 9.12 2.87 9.88
CA ILE A 42 8.39 4.07 10.32
C ILE A 42 7.32 3.69 11.35
N ILE A 43 6.50 2.68 11.05
CA ILE A 43 5.45 2.20 11.96
C ILE A 43 6.05 1.76 13.30
N ALA A 44 7.09 0.92 13.26
CA ALA A 44 7.78 0.43 14.46
C ALA A 44 8.28 1.59 15.34
N ARG A 45 8.91 2.60 14.72
CA ARG A 45 9.38 3.81 15.43
C ARG A 45 8.24 4.62 16.02
N THR A 46 7.15 4.83 15.27
CA THR A 46 6.00 5.62 15.73
C THR A 46 5.26 4.94 16.88
N GLN A 47 5.12 3.61 16.83
CA GLN A 47 4.43 2.82 17.85
C GLN A 47 5.35 2.36 18.99
N ARG A 48 6.64 2.69 18.93
CA ARG A 48 7.67 2.29 19.91
C ARG A 48 7.72 0.77 20.12
N CYS A 49 7.60 0.02 19.03
CA CYS A 49 7.70 -1.44 19.01
C CYS A 49 8.83 -1.89 18.09
N GLN A 50 9.12 -3.20 18.11
CA GLN A 50 10.06 -3.80 17.16
C GLN A 50 9.38 -4.00 15.79
N PRO A 51 10.11 -3.96 14.67
CA PRO A 51 9.58 -4.28 13.34
C PRO A 51 8.88 -5.64 13.26
N GLU A 52 9.37 -6.61 14.01
CA GLU A 52 8.86 -7.98 14.09
C GLU A 52 7.48 -8.05 14.74
N ALA A 53 7.10 -7.02 15.52
CA ALA A 53 5.79 -6.93 16.13
C ALA A 53 4.64 -6.68 15.13
N ILE A 54 4.93 -6.53 13.84
CA ILE A 54 3.90 -6.45 12.80
C ILE A 54 3.43 -7.88 12.46
N ALA A 55 2.28 -8.24 13.01
CA ALA A 55 1.63 -9.54 12.81
C ALA A 55 0.83 -9.64 11.51
N GLY A 56 0.45 -8.49 10.91
CA GLY A 56 -0.33 -8.49 9.67
C GLY A 56 -0.09 -7.24 8.83
N PHE A 57 -0.03 -7.44 7.51
CA PHE A 57 0.06 -6.37 6.52
C PHE A 57 -0.75 -6.77 5.30
N ARG A 58 -1.83 -6.05 5.01
CA ARG A 58 -2.64 -6.31 3.81
C ARG A 58 -3.16 -5.03 3.18
N LYS A 59 -3.39 -5.09 1.87
CA LYS A 59 -4.07 -4.00 1.17
C LYS A 59 -5.52 -3.91 1.64
N LEU A 60 -5.95 -2.70 1.94
CA LEU A 60 -7.32 -2.39 2.36
C LEU A 60 -8.16 -1.95 1.15
N GLY A 61 -7.54 -1.20 0.23
CA GLY A 61 -8.16 -0.82 -1.04
C GLY A 61 -7.39 0.27 -1.78
N ASP A 62 -7.82 0.53 -3.01
CA ASP A 62 -7.37 1.67 -3.83
C ASP A 62 -8.41 2.79 -3.76
N GLY A 63 -8.11 3.86 -3.03
CA GLY A 63 -8.93 5.07 -3.03
C GLY A 63 -8.71 5.89 -4.30
N SER A 64 -9.43 7.01 -4.44
CA SER A 64 -9.23 7.91 -5.58
C SER A 64 -7.86 8.57 -5.58
N LEU A 65 -7.31 8.83 -4.38
CA LEU A 65 -6.11 9.66 -4.14
C LEU A 65 -4.95 8.90 -3.49
N ASN A 66 -5.20 7.72 -2.91
CA ASN A 66 -4.19 6.95 -2.18
C ASN A 66 -4.49 5.45 -2.23
N ARG A 67 -3.48 4.63 -1.98
CA ARG A 67 -3.64 3.22 -1.60
C ARG A 67 -3.59 3.10 -0.09
N ALA A 68 -4.55 2.35 0.48
CA ALA A 68 -4.63 2.11 1.91
C ALA A 68 -4.20 0.68 2.27
N PHE A 69 -3.47 0.55 3.38
CA PHE A 69 -3.05 -0.73 3.96
C PHE A 69 -3.53 -0.84 5.40
N LEU A 70 -4.00 -2.01 5.78
CA LEU A 70 -4.22 -2.38 7.17
C LEU A 70 -2.95 -3.03 7.71
N ILE A 71 -2.48 -2.55 8.84
CA ILE A 71 -1.37 -3.11 9.59
C ILE A 71 -1.88 -3.54 10.96
N THR A 72 -1.60 -4.77 11.35
CA THR A 72 -1.96 -5.32 12.65
C THR A 72 -0.69 -5.60 13.43
N LEU A 73 -0.58 -5.07 14.64
CA LEU A 73 0.51 -5.40 15.55
C LEU A 73 0.17 -6.65 16.38
N GLU A 74 1.17 -7.32 16.95
CA GLU A 74 1.01 -8.45 17.87
C GLU A 74 0.14 -8.08 19.09
N SER A 75 0.15 -6.81 19.51
CA SER A 75 -0.73 -6.31 20.58
C SER A 75 -2.22 -6.28 20.20
N GLY A 76 -2.56 -6.55 18.95
CA GLY A 76 -3.91 -6.41 18.40
C GLY A 76 -4.22 -4.99 17.90
N LEU A 77 -3.33 -4.01 18.10
CA LEU A 77 -3.52 -2.66 17.57
C LEU A 77 -3.53 -2.68 16.04
N GLN A 78 -4.51 -1.99 15.45
CA GLN A 78 -4.67 -1.86 14.01
C GLN A 78 -4.42 -0.43 13.54
N LEU A 79 -3.66 -0.29 12.45
CA LEU A 79 -3.26 0.98 11.84
C LEU A 79 -3.65 1.00 10.36
N VAL A 80 -3.98 2.19 9.86
CA VAL A 80 -4.20 2.40 8.43
C VAL A 80 -3.09 3.28 7.87
N ALA A 81 -2.23 2.71 7.02
CA ALA A 81 -1.26 3.49 6.27
C ALA A 81 -1.87 3.89 4.92
N ARG A 82 -1.89 5.20 4.61
CA ARG A 82 -2.33 5.73 3.32
C ARG A 82 -1.12 6.23 2.55
N ILE A 83 -0.90 5.67 1.37
CA ILE A 83 0.20 6.04 0.48
C ILE A 83 -0.39 6.81 -0.71
N PRO A 84 -0.14 8.12 -0.85
CA PRO A 84 -0.67 8.92 -1.95
C PRO A 84 -0.20 8.41 -3.31
N TYR A 85 -1.03 8.54 -4.34
CA TYR A 85 -0.57 8.33 -5.72
C TYR A 85 0.29 9.53 -6.17
N PRO A 86 1.38 9.30 -6.92
CA PRO A 86 2.32 10.35 -7.34
C PRO A 86 1.69 11.47 -8.19
N LEU A 87 0.53 11.20 -8.80
CA LEU A 87 -0.21 12.14 -9.65
C LEU A 87 -0.59 13.44 -8.95
N LEU A 88 -0.66 13.42 -7.63
CA LEU A 88 -1.09 14.56 -6.82
C LEU A 88 0.09 15.38 -6.30
N ILE A 89 1.32 15.01 -6.66
CA ILE A 89 2.52 15.78 -6.34
C ILE A 89 2.75 16.74 -7.51
N PRO A 90 2.65 18.08 -7.29
CA PRO A 90 3.00 19.04 -8.32
C PRO A 90 4.41 18.76 -8.82
N LYS A 91 4.60 18.76 -10.15
CA LYS A 91 5.95 18.73 -10.72
C LYS A 91 6.53 20.13 -10.48
N SER A 92 7.57 20.20 -9.64
CA SER A 92 8.43 21.37 -9.49
C SER A 92 9.20 21.64 -10.77
#